data_AF-A0A0Q4GQQ3-F1
#
_entry.id   AF-A0A0Q4GQQ3-F1
#
_cell.length_a   1.000
_cell.length_b   1.000
_cell.length_c   1.000
_cell.angle_alpha   90.00
_cell.angle_beta   90.00
_cell.angle_gamma   90.00
#
_symmetry.space_group_name_H-M   'P 1'
#
loop_
_entity.id
_entity.type
_entity.pdbx_description
1 polymer ?
#
loop_
_entity_poly.entity_id
_entity_poly.type
_entity_poly.pdbx_seq_one_letter_code
_entity_poly.pdbx_strand_id
1 'polypeptide(L)'
;MDKTAAENQIFALLARRKAGATICPSEVARALVAGSASWHELMPGIRQVAADLARNGRLVVTRGGVSVDAIAPGGPVRLGLPVPAPRRGLPY
;
A
#
# COMPACT_ATOMS: atom_id res chain seq x y z
N MET A 1 2.35 16.37 4.74
CA MET A 1 2.91 15.29 3.91
C MET A 1 2.13 15.24 2.61
N ASP A 2 2.80 15.26 1.47
CA ASP A 2 2.15 15.25 0.16
C ASP A 2 1.56 13.87 -0.16
N LYS A 3 0.23 13.80 -0.26
CA LYS A 3 -0.52 12.56 -0.56
C LYS A 3 -0.02 11.90 -1.85
N THR A 4 0.26 12.72 -2.86
CA THR A 4 0.79 12.27 -4.16
C THR A 4 2.19 11.65 -4.04
N ALA A 5 3.06 12.17 -3.17
CA ALA A 5 4.39 11.60 -2.96
C ALA A 5 4.31 10.21 -2.33
N ALA A 6 3.44 10.03 -1.33
CA ALA A 6 3.18 8.73 -0.71
C ALA A 6 2.61 7.72 -1.72
N GLU A 7 1.61 8.13 -2.52
CA GLU A 7 1.03 7.29 -3.57
C GLU A 7 2.09 6.83 -4.58
N ASN A 8 2.86 7.76 -5.13
CA ASN A 8 3.91 7.45 -6.11
C ASN A 8 4.95 6.50 -5.53
N GLN A 9 5.34 6.69 -4.28
CA GLN A 9 6.32 5.84 -3.64
C GLN A 9 5.80 4.42 -3.37
N ILE A 10 4.51 4.28 -2.99
CA ILE A 10 3.87 2.97 -2.85
C ILE A 10 3.94 2.20 -4.17
N PHE A 11 3.50 2.83 -5.27
CA PHE A 11 3.51 2.17 -6.58
C PHE A 11 4.92 1.92 -7.10
N ALA A 12 5.86 2.84 -6.87
CA ALA A 12 7.26 2.64 -7.27
C ALA A 12 7.90 1.44 -6.54
N LEU A 13 7.62 1.26 -5.25
CA LEU A 13 8.09 0.11 -4.49
C LEU A 13 7.42 -1.18 -4.94
N LEU A 14 6.12 -1.17 -5.19
CA LEU A 14 5.39 -2.34 -5.71
C LEU A 14 5.86 -2.75 -7.11
N ALA A 15 6.13 -1.78 -7.99
CA ALA A 15 6.62 -2.03 -9.35
C ALA A 15 8.01 -2.69 -9.39
N ARG A 16 8.83 -2.47 -8.35
CA ARG A 16 10.14 -3.14 -8.20
C ARG A 16 10.04 -4.56 -7.64
N ARG A 17 8.87 -4.96 -7.14
CA ARG A 17 8.64 -6.28 -6.54
C ARG A 17 8.02 -7.22 -7.57
N LYS A 18 8.09 -8.53 -7.30
CA LYS A 18 7.45 -9.56 -8.14
C LYS A 18 5.92 -9.40 -8.10
N ALA A 19 5.22 -9.85 -9.15
CA ALA A 19 3.76 -9.89 -9.17
C ALA A 19 3.22 -10.63 -7.94
N GLY A 20 2.22 -10.05 -7.27
CA GLY A 20 1.63 -10.58 -6.02
C GLY A 20 2.45 -10.34 -4.75
N ALA A 21 3.63 -9.72 -4.84
CA ALA A 21 4.37 -9.32 -3.67
C ALA A 21 3.72 -8.12 -2.97
N THR A 22 3.95 -8.03 -1.66
CA THR A 22 3.46 -6.94 -0.82
C THR A 22 4.60 -6.17 -0.17
N ILE A 23 4.37 -4.91 0.15
CA ILE A 23 5.27 -4.04 0.93
C ILE A 23 4.63 -3.66 2.27
N CYS A 24 5.38 -3.09 3.19
CA CYS A 24 4.83 -2.51 4.43
C CYS A 24 4.87 -0.97 4.42
N PRO A 25 3.99 -0.27 5.18
CA PRO A 25 3.97 1.19 5.22
C PRO A 25 5.29 1.82 5.70
N SER A 26 6.04 1.12 6.55
CA SER A 26 7.35 1.58 7.01
C SER A 26 8.41 1.58 5.92
N GLU A 27 8.35 0.69 4.92
CA GLU A 27 9.24 0.74 3.76
C GLU A 27 8.98 2.00 2.92
N VAL A 28 7.70 2.35 2.74
CA VAL A 28 7.29 3.59 2.05
C VAL A 28 7.83 4.81 2.80
N ALA A 29 7.60 4.85 4.12
CA ALA A 29 8.06 5.96 4.97
C ALA A 29 9.58 6.14 4.90
N ARG A 30 10.34 5.04 5.03
CA ARG A 30 11.80 5.04 4.96
C ARG A 30 12.32 5.47 3.59
N ALA A 31 11.59 5.17 2.53
CA ALA A 31 11.99 5.57 1.19
C ALA A 31 11.67 7.04 0.86
N LEU A 32 10.72 7.65 1.59
CA LEU A 32 10.37 9.06 1.45
C LEU A 32 11.29 10.00 2.24
N VAL A 33 11.92 9.51 3.32
CA VAL A 33 12.88 10.29 4.09
C VAL A 33 14.32 9.91 3.73
N ALA A 34 15.09 10.88 3.23
CA ALA A 34 16.51 10.71 2.98
C ALA A 34 17.31 10.97 4.27
N GLY A 35 17.39 9.96 5.15
CA GLY A 35 18.21 10.00 6.37
C GLY A 35 17.56 10.71 7.57
N SER A 36 17.73 10.10 8.75
CA SER A 36 17.42 10.54 10.14
C SER A 36 16.13 11.30 10.48
N ALA A 37 15.27 11.65 9.53
CA ALA A 37 13.95 12.22 9.82
C ALA A 37 13.02 11.14 10.39
N SER A 38 12.12 11.55 11.28
CA SER A 38 11.13 10.71 11.95
C SER A 38 10.14 10.09 10.96
N TRP A 39 10.57 9.04 10.24
CA TRP A 39 9.72 8.28 9.30
C TRP A 39 8.41 7.81 9.96
N HIS A 40 8.40 7.65 11.28
CA HIS A 40 7.22 7.28 12.04
C HIS A 40 6.10 8.35 11.96
N GLU A 41 6.45 9.63 11.87
CA GLU A 41 5.48 10.73 11.73
C GLU A 41 4.75 10.71 10.38
N LEU A 42 5.32 10.05 9.37
CA LEU A 42 4.68 9.86 8.07
C LEU A 42 3.66 8.71 8.06
N MET A 43 3.71 7.81 9.06
CA MET A 43 2.85 6.62 9.06
C MET A 43 1.34 6.93 9.04
N PRO A 44 0.81 7.91 9.80
CA PRO A 44 -0.60 8.27 9.72
C PRO A 44 -1.00 8.71 8.30
N GLY A 45 -0.18 9.54 7.66
CA GLY A 45 -0.41 10.01 6.29
C GLY A 45 -0.36 8.86 5.28
N ILE A 46 0.66 8.00 5.35
CA ILE A 46 0.80 6.84 4.45
C ILE A 46 -0.38 5.88 4.61
N ARG A 47 -0.85 5.64 5.85
CA ARG A 47 -2.03 4.80 6.11
C ARG A 47 -3.30 5.41 5.51
N GLN A 48 -3.50 6.72 5.61
CA GLN A 48 -4.62 7.40 4.97
C GLN A 48 -4.57 7.23 3.44
N VAL A 49 -3.41 7.46 2.82
CA VAL A 49 -3.25 7.27 1.37
C VAL A 49 -3.53 5.82 0.97
N ALA A 50 -2.98 4.85 1.70
CA ALA A 50 -3.23 3.43 1.43
C ALA A 50 -4.71 3.06 1.59
N ALA A 51 -5.41 3.62 2.58
CA ALA A 51 -6.85 3.43 2.77
C ALA A 51 -7.67 4.02 1.62
N ASP A 52 -7.33 5.23 1.15
CA ASP A 52 -7.94 5.84 -0.04
C ASP A 52 -7.72 4.99 -1.29
N LEU A 53 -6.49 4.52 -1.53
CA LEU A 53 -6.17 3.68 -2.68
C LEU A 53 -6.91 2.34 -2.64
N ALA A 54 -7.06 1.76 -1.45
CA ALA A 54 -7.80 0.52 -1.28
C ALA A 54 -9.30 0.70 -1.49
N ARG A 55 -9.89 1.80 -1.01
CA ARG A 55 -11.29 2.15 -1.29
C ARG A 55 -11.54 2.36 -2.79
N ASN A 56 -10.54 2.88 -3.52
CA ASN A 56 -10.61 3.04 -4.97
C ASN A 56 -10.26 1.77 -5.76
N GLY A 57 -10.01 0.62 -5.10
CA GLY A 57 -9.65 -0.63 -5.75
C GLY A 57 -8.28 -0.61 -6.46
N ARG A 58 -7.44 0.40 -6.20
CA ARG A 58 -6.10 0.54 -6.78
C ARG A 58 -5.01 -0.16 -5.96
N LEU A 59 -5.34 -0.54 -4.72
CA LEU A 59 -4.45 -1.20 -3.77
C LEU A 59 -5.26 -2.22 -2.96
N VAL A 60 -4.60 -3.25 -2.44
CA VAL A 60 -5.19 -4.15 -1.44
C VAL A 60 -4.35 -4.07 -0.18
N VAL A 61 -5.00 -3.86 0.96
CA VAL A 61 -4.35 -3.86 2.27
C VAL A 61 -4.76 -5.10 3.02
N THR A 62 -3.78 -5.89 3.46
CA THR A 62 -4.02 -7.12 4.21
C THR A 62 -3.28 -7.15 5.54
N ARG A 63 -3.85 -7.86 6.52
CA ARG A 63 -3.23 -8.19 7.80
C ARG A 63 -3.42 -9.67 8.05
N GLY A 64 -2.33 -10.42 8.16
CA GLY A 64 -2.39 -11.88 8.31
C GLY A 64 -3.13 -12.58 7.16
N GLY A 65 -3.11 -12.02 5.94
CA GLY A 65 -3.84 -12.54 4.78
C GLY A 65 -5.30 -12.07 4.66
N VAL A 66 -5.83 -11.36 5.65
CA VAL A 66 -7.20 -10.83 5.63
C VAL A 66 -7.19 -9.39 5.14
N SER A 67 -8.07 -9.04 4.20
CA SER A 67 -8.25 -7.66 3.75
C SER A 67 -8.77 -6.78 4.89
N VAL A 68 -8.07 -5.68 5.18
CA VAL A 68 -8.39 -4.74 6.26
C VAL A 68 -8.21 -3.31 5.80
N ASP A 69 -8.82 -2.36 6.49
CA ASP A 69 -8.51 -0.95 6.30
C ASP A 69 -7.09 -0.63 6.84
N ALA A 70 -6.31 0.15 6.10
CA ALA A 70 -4.98 0.60 6.50
C ALA A 70 -4.99 1.49 7.75
N ILE A 71 -6.09 2.20 8.01
CA ILE A 71 -6.30 3.00 9.22
C ILE A 71 -6.89 2.20 10.38
N ALA A 72 -7.29 0.95 10.17
CA ALA A 72 -7.86 0.14 11.24
C ALA A 72 -6.81 -0.10 12.35
N PRO A 73 -7.21 0.06 13.62
CA PRO A 73 -6.32 -0.21 14.75
C PRO A 73 -5.81 -1.65 14.70
N GLY A 74 -4.59 -1.84 15.21
CA GLY A 74 -3.92 -3.14 15.29
C GLY A 74 -2.59 -3.19 14.55
N GLY A 75 -2.06 -4.40 14.46
CA GLY A 75 -0.67 -4.68 14.08
C GLY A 75 -0.28 -4.36 12.62
N PRO A 76 0.89 -4.85 12.20
CA PRO A 76 1.46 -4.59 10.88
C PRO A 76 0.49 -4.94 9.75
N VAL A 77 0.46 -4.10 8.72
CA VAL A 77 -0.32 -4.32 7.49
C VAL A 77 0.62 -4.47 6.30
N ARG A 78 0.13 -5.16 5.27
CA ARG A 78 0.80 -5.41 4.00
C ARG A 78 0.01 -4.71 2.90
N LEU A 79 0.70 -3.97 2.04
CA LEU A 79 0.13 -3.28 0.88
C LEU A 79 0.52 -4.08 -0.37
N GLY A 80 -0.45 -4.46 -1.19
CA GLY A 80 -0.24 -5.20 -2.43
C GLY A 80 -1.03 -4.60 -3.57
N LEU A 81 -0.62 -4.91 -4.80
CA LEU A 81 -1.45 -4.61 -5.96
C LEU A 81 -2.71 -5.48 -5.94
N PRO A 82 -3.86 -4.95 -6.39
CA PRO A 82 -5.04 -5.78 -6.60
C PRO A 82 -4.69 -6.88 -7.59
N VAL A 83 -5.01 -8.13 -7.24
CA VAL A 83 -4.97 -9.22 -8.21
C VAL A 83 -6.02 -8.86 -9.27
N PRO A 84 -5.64 -8.74 -10.55
CA PRO A 84 -6.62 -8.49 -11.59
C PRO A 84 -7.65 -9.61 -11.50
N ALA A 85 -8.91 -9.25 -11.29
CA ALA A 85 -9.99 -10.22 -11.33
C ALA A 85 -9.83 -11.03 -12.63
N PRO A 86 -10.00 -12.37 -12.59
CA PRO A 86 -9.92 -13.16 -13.81
C PRO A 86 -10.84 -12.51 -14.83
N ARG A 87 -10.28 -12.11 -15.98
CA ARG A 87 -11.07 -11.55 -17.08
C ARG A 87 -12.06 -12.65 -17.43
N ARG A 88 -13.31 -12.48 -17.00
CA ARG A 88 -14.39 -13.45 -17.23
C ARG A 88 -14.40 -13.69 -18.73
N GLY A 89 -13.95 -14.89 -19.13
CA GLY A 89 -13.92 -15.30 -20.51
C GLY A 89 -15.32 -15.17 -21.09
N LEU A 90 -15.40 -14.61 -22.29
CA LEU A 90 -16.60 -14.68 -23.11
C LEU A 90 -17.04 -16.16 -23.19
N PRO A 91 -18.32 -16.50 -22.98
CA PRO A 91 -18.78 -17.83 -23.34
C PRO A 91 -18.59 -18.01 -24.86
N TYR A 92 -18.11 -19.20 -25.23
CA TYR A 92 -18.08 -19.67 -26.62
C TYR A 92 -19.48 -19.71 -27.23
#